data_AF-A0A357VCE0-F1
#
_entry.id   AF-A0A357VCE0-F1
#
_cell.length_a   1.000
_cell.length_b   1.000
_cell.length_c   1.000
_cell.angle_alpha   90.00
_cell.angle_beta   90.00
_cell.angle_gamma   90.00
#
_symmetry.space_group_name_H-M   'P 1'
#
loop_
_entity.id
_entity.type
_entity.pdbx_description
1 polymer ?
#
loop_
_entity_poly.entity_id
_entity_poly.type
_entity_poly.pdbx_seq_one_letter_code
_entity_poly.pdbx_strand_id
1 'polypeptide(L)'
;MNKEKKQACLPKRQGSILAYSLVVISVMIAIAGTLSVVAIVEKKGASGTEFSMQSLQTADSGVQLALKKMDGEVGTITEVFTGFGTGCSSDKVINTNAGPADSSYELTFFNAAGTQLACGANKNEIANIKSVGTYKNTVRAVNVAVAATAGGGYALSCFYTGAAGDFSCCRTDNETGATACKATTNGGTSWSGQGTPW
;
A
#
# COMPACT_ATOMS: atom_id res chain seq x y z
N MET A 1 -6.28 102.33 36.65
CA MET A 1 -5.13 101.62 36.05
C MET A 1 -5.33 100.13 36.30
N ASN A 2 -6.10 99.43 35.45
CA ASN A 2 -6.41 98.01 35.61
C ASN A 2 -5.88 97.24 34.39
N LYS A 3 -4.95 96.31 34.62
CA LYS A 3 -4.36 95.44 33.60
C LYS A 3 -5.22 94.19 33.46
N GLU A 4 -5.93 94.05 32.35
CA GLU A 4 -6.53 92.77 31.95
C GLU A 4 -5.43 91.79 31.53
N LYS A 5 -5.41 90.62 32.18
CA LYS A 5 -4.52 89.51 31.84
C LYS A 5 -5.09 88.79 30.62
N LYS A 6 -4.40 88.86 29.48
CA LYS A 6 -4.70 88.03 28.31
C LYS A 6 -4.35 86.57 28.59
N GLN A 7 -5.37 85.72 28.62
CA GLN A 7 -5.25 84.28 28.78
C GLN A 7 -4.80 83.68 27.44
N ALA A 8 -3.64 83.01 27.43
CA ALA A 8 -3.09 82.38 26.24
C ALA A 8 -3.84 81.07 25.94
N CYS A 9 -4.63 81.05 24.88
CA CYS A 9 -5.22 79.83 24.31
C CYS A 9 -4.12 79.01 23.63
N LEU A 10 -3.85 77.80 24.13
CA LEU A 10 -2.95 76.84 23.48
C LEU A 10 -3.52 76.43 22.10
N PRO A 11 -2.69 76.34 21.05
CA PRO A 11 -3.15 75.99 19.71
C PRO A 11 -3.67 74.55 19.69
N LYS A 12 -4.95 74.38 19.31
CA LYS A 12 -5.62 73.09 19.14
C LYS A 12 -4.97 72.36 17.95
N ARG A 13 -4.10 71.38 18.24
CA ARG A 13 -3.47 70.55 17.20
C ARG A 13 -4.54 69.68 16.53
N GLN A 14 -5.00 70.11 15.35
CA GLN A 14 -5.87 69.30 14.50
C GLN A 14 -5.02 68.21 13.83
N GLY A 15 -5.09 66.99 14.37
CA GLY A 15 -4.53 65.82 13.70
C GLY A 15 -5.30 65.57 12.40
N SER A 16 -4.58 65.42 11.28
CA SER A 16 -5.19 65.13 9.99
C SER A 16 -5.90 63.77 10.05
N ILE A 17 -7.21 63.76 9.79
CA ILE A 17 -8.03 62.54 9.78
C ILE A 17 -7.51 61.52 8.76
N LEU A 18 -6.84 62.01 7.72
CA LEU A 18 -6.16 61.22 6.70
C LEU A 18 -5.04 60.35 7.32
N ALA A 19 -4.25 60.91 8.24
CA ALA A 19 -3.15 60.19 8.89
C ALA A 19 -3.68 59.07 9.79
N TYR A 20 -4.79 59.33 10.51
CA TYR A 20 -5.43 58.31 11.34
C TYR A 20 -5.99 57.15 10.50
N SER A 21 -6.63 57.46 9.37
CA SER A 21 -7.13 56.45 8.43
C SER A 21 -5.99 55.60 7.84
N LEU A 22 -4.87 56.24 7.49
CA LEU A 22 -3.71 55.57 6.91
C LEU A 22 -3.03 54.61 7.91
N VAL A 23 -2.97 54.98 9.19
CA VAL A 23 -2.48 54.11 10.27
C VAL A 23 -3.41 52.91 10.48
N VAL A 24 -4.73 53.11 10.48
CA VAL A 24 -5.68 52.00 10.63
C VAL A 24 -5.61 51.04 9.45
N ILE A 25 -5.51 51.56 8.22
CA ILE A 25 -5.38 50.74 7.01
C ILE A 25 -4.06 49.97 7.00
N SER A 26 -2.94 50.58 7.43
CA SER A 26 -1.64 49.89 7.47
C SER A 26 -1.64 48.74 8.48
N VAL A 27 -2.27 48.92 9.64
CA VAL A 27 -2.44 47.85 10.64
C VAL A 27 -3.32 46.72 10.09
N MET A 28 -4.42 47.04 9.42
CA MET A 28 -5.30 46.04 8.82
C MET A 28 -4.59 45.21 7.73
N ILE A 29 -3.78 45.86 6.89
CA ILE A 29 -2.99 45.16 5.86
C ILE A 29 -1.92 44.26 6.50
N ALA A 30 -1.26 44.72 7.58
CA ALA A 30 -0.29 43.91 8.30
C ALA A 30 -0.92 42.64 8.87
N ILE A 31 -2.10 42.76 9.50
CA ILE A 31 -2.84 41.61 10.05
C ILE A 31 -3.26 40.65 8.92
N ALA A 32 -3.87 41.15 7.86
CA ALA A 32 -4.30 40.33 6.72
C ALA A 32 -3.12 39.59 6.04
N GLY A 33 -1.96 40.24 5.95
CA GLY A 33 -0.74 39.63 5.42
C GLY A 33 -0.28 38.44 6.26
N THR A 34 -0.23 38.60 7.59
CA THR A 34 0.18 37.50 8.48
C THR A 34 -0.77 36.30 8.42
N LEU A 35 -2.09 36.53 8.41
CA LEU A 35 -3.09 35.45 8.29
C LEU A 35 -2.97 34.70 6.95
N SER A 36 -2.72 35.43 5.86
CA SER A 36 -2.56 34.83 4.52
C SER A 36 -1.34 33.90 4.46
N VAL A 37 -0.21 34.30 5.07
CA VAL A 37 1.00 33.46 5.12
C VAL A 37 0.75 32.19 5.91
N VAL A 38 0.12 32.30 7.09
CA VAL A 38 -0.21 31.12 7.92
C VAL A 38 -1.15 30.18 7.16
N ALA A 39 -2.19 30.70 6.52
CA ALA A 39 -3.12 29.89 5.73
C ALA A 39 -2.43 29.14 4.57
N ILE A 40 -1.45 29.77 3.90
CA ILE A 40 -0.66 29.11 2.86
C ILE A 40 0.20 27.99 3.44
N VAL A 41 0.85 28.23 4.58
CA VAL A 41 1.69 27.23 5.26
C VAL A 41 0.83 26.05 5.74
N GLU A 42 -0.30 26.32 6.38
CA GLU A 42 -1.24 25.30 6.83
C GLU A 42 -1.82 24.50 5.67
N LYS A 43 -2.23 25.16 4.58
CA LYS A 43 -2.70 24.49 3.37
C LYS A 43 -1.63 23.58 2.77
N LYS A 44 -0.38 24.05 2.70
CA LYS A 44 0.72 23.24 2.18
C LYS A 44 1.00 22.03 3.09
N GLY A 45 0.92 22.22 4.40
CA GLY A 45 1.01 21.12 5.37
C GLY A 45 -0.12 20.10 5.19
N ALA A 46 -1.37 20.57 5.09
CA ALA A 46 -2.54 19.74 4.89
C ALA A 46 -2.47 18.94 3.57
N SER A 47 -2.11 19.57 2.46
CA SER A 47 -1.93 18.88 1.18
C SER A 47 -0.81 17.83 1.24
N GLY A 48 0.30 18.10 1.95
CA GLY A 48 1.35 17.11 2.16
C GLY A 48 0.86 15.87 2.93
N THR A 49 0.02 16.08 3.96
CA THR A 49 -0.59 14.97 4.71
C THR A 49 -1.59 14.19 3.86
N GLU A 50 -2.39 14.86 3.04
CA GLU A 50 -3.33 14.23 2.13
C GLU A 50 -2.61 13.36 1.09
N PHE A 51 -1.56 13.88 0.45
CA PHE A 51 -0.80 13.12 -0.55
C PHE A 51 -0.08 11.92 0.07
N SER A 52 0.41 12.08 1.30
CA SER A 52 1.00 11.00 2.08
C SER A 52 -0.02 9.91 2.43
N MET A 53 -1.23 10.28 2.83
CA MET A 53 -2.30 9.30 3.11
C MET A 53 -2.72 8.58 1.85
N GLN A 54 -2.87 9.29 0.74
CA GLN A 54 -3.25 8.71 -0.54
C GLN A 54 -2.19 7.70 -1.03
N SER A 55 -0.91 8.07 -1.01
CA SER A 55 0.19 7.16 -1.40
C SER A 55 0.28 5.93 -0.50
N LEU A 56 0.00 6.07 0.80
CA LEU A 56 -0.06 4.93 1.72
C LEU A 56 -1.24 4.00 1.40
N GLN A 57 -2.43 4.55 1.17
CA GLN A 57 -3.61 3.77 0.78
C GLN A 57 -3.40 3.04 -0.56
N THR A 58 -2.75 3.69 -1.53
CA THR A 58 -2.38 3.07 -2.81
C THR A 58 -1.38 1.93 -2.62
N ALA A 59 -0.42 2.08 -1.69
CA ALA A 59 0.53 1.01 -1.38
C ALA A 59 -0.19 -0.19 -0.72
N ASP A 60 -1.08 0.07 0.23
CA ASP A 60 -1.85 -0.96 0.94
C ASP A 60 -2.82 -1.71 0.01
N SER A 61 -3.53 -1.00 -0.87
CA SER A 61 -4.39 -1.64 -1.86
C SER A 61 -3.61 -2.58 -2.79
N GLY A 62 -2.38 -2.21 -3.17
CA GLY A 62 -1.46 -3.06 -3.91
C GLY A 62 -1.12 -4.37 -3.18
N VAL A 63 -0.84 -4.31 -1.87
CA VAL A 63 -0.57 -5.52 -1.07
C VAL A 63 -1.81 -6.40 -0.95
N GLN A 64 -2.96 -5.81 -0.60
CA GLN A 64 -4.21 -6.56 -0.44
C GLN A 64 -4.58 -7.33 -1.72
N LEU A 65 -4.37 -6.69 -2.87
CA LEU A 65 -4.62 -7.31 -4.16
C LEU A 65 -3.60 -8.39 -4.51
N ALA A 66 -2.33 -8.18 -4.16
CA ALA A 66 -1.29 -9.19 -4.30
C ALA A 66 -1.60 -10.45 -3.49
N LEU A 67 -1.98 -10.29 -2.21
CA LEU A 67 -2.39 -11.38 -1.34
C LEU A 67 -3.60 -12.14 -1.91
N LYS A 68 -4.62 -11.41 -2.37
CA LYS A 68 -5.81 -12.02 -2.99
C LYS A 68 -5.49 -12.86 -4.23
N LYS A 69 -4.51 -12.44 -5.03
CA LYS A 69 -4.08 -13.18 -6.22
C LYS A 69 -3.26 -14.42 -5.89
N MET A 70 -2.39 -14.31 -4.90
CA MET A 70 -1.59 -15.45 -4.43
C MET A 70 -2.43 -16.58 -3.83
N ASP A 71 -3.59 -16.27 -3.25
CA ASP A 71 -4.51 -17.26 -2.70
C ASP A 71 -5.20 -18.12 -3.79
N GLY A 72 -5.54 -17.51 -4.93
CA GLY A 72 -6.33 -18.17 -5.98
C GLY A 72 -5.56 -18.87 -7.10
N GLU A 73 -4.28 -18.56 -7.30
CA GLU A 73 -3.52 -18.97 -8.49
C GLU A 73 -2.29 -19.80 -8.12
N VAL A 74 -1.99 -20.87 -8.83
CA VAL A 74 -0.77 -21.68 -8.65
C VAL A 74 0.25 -21.36 -9.73
N GLY A 75 1.54 -21.31 -9.39
CA GLY A 75 2.62 -21.08 -10.34
C GLY A 75 3.66 -20.06 -9.88
N THR A 76 4.33 -19.47 -10.86
CA THR A 76 5.33 -18.42 -10.71
C THR A 76 4.68 -17.05 -10.48
N ILE A 77 5.47 -16.08 -10.00
CA ILE A 77 5.01 -14.71 -9.81
C ILE A 77 4.45 -14.13 -11.12
N THR A 78 5.09 -14.41 -12.27
CA THR A 78 4.58 -13.96 -13.57
C THR A 78 3.17 -14.48 -13.85
N GLU A 79 2.91 -15.76 -13.57
CA GLU A 79 1.61 -16.41 -13.83
C GLU A 79 0.52 -15.87 -12.90
N VAL A 80 0.83 -15.68 -11.61
CA VAL A 80 -0.11 -15.14 -10.62
C VAL A 80 -0.53 -13.70 -10.96
N PHE A 81 0.40 -12.91 -11.51
CA PHE A 81 0.18 -11.49 -11.84
C PHE A 81 -0.06 -11.26 -13.34
N THR A 82 -0.36 -12.30 -14.12
CA THR A 82 -0.68 -12.16 -15.54
C THR A 82 -1.92 -11.28 -15.74
N GLY A 83 -1.85 -10.30 -16.63
CA GLY A 83 -2.96 -9.36 -16.90
C GLY A 83 -3.19 -8.32 -15.81
N PHE A 84 -2.27 -8.20 -14.84
CA PHE A 84 -2.37 -7.21 -13.77
C PHE A 84 -1.43 -6.01 -14.00
N GLY A 85 -1.97 -4.81 -14.21
CA GLY A 85 -1.15 -3.64 -14.53
C GLY A 85 -0.32 -3.89 -15.80
N THR A 86 1.00 -3.75 -15.70
CA THR A 86 1.95 -4.12 -16.77
C THR A 86 2.45 -5.56 -16.69
N GLY A 87 1.92 -6.35 -15.74
CA GLY A 87 2.46 -7.66 -15.37
C GLY A 87 3.72 -7.55 -14.52
N CYS A 88 4.36 -8.70 -14.29
CA CYS A 88 5.68 -8.76 -13.66
C CYS A 88 6.76 -8.43 -14.69
N SER A 89 7.50 -7.35 -14.48
CA SER A 89 8.58 -6.89 -15.35
C SER A 89 9.73 -6.36 -14.49
N SER A 90 10.97 -6.70 -14.85
CA SER A 90 12.16 -6.29 -14.07
C SER A 90 12.08 -6.66 -12.58
N ASP A 91 11.58 -7.88 -12.30
CA ASP A 91 11.42 -8.44 -10.94
C ASP A 91 10.48 -7.66 -10.01
N LYS A 92 9.57 -6.89 -10.62
CA LYS A 92 8.57 -6.06 -9.94
C LYS A 92 7.23 -6.15 -10.66
N VAL A 93 6.14 -6.01 -9.92
CA VAL A 93 4.80 -5.85 -10.51
C VAL A 93 4.42 -4.39 -10.40
N ILE A 94 4.19 -3.74 -11.54
CA ILE A 94 3.91 -2.30 -11.59
C ILE A 94 2.46 -2.10 -12.04
N ASN A 95 1.76 -1.24 -11.30
CA ASN A 95 0.48 -0.72 -11.73
C ASN A 95 0.51 0.81 -11.70
N THR A 96 0.41 1.41 -12.88
CA THR A 96 0.43 2.87 -13.06
C THR A 96 -0.95 3.52 -12.92
N ASN A 97 -2.01 2.73 -12.77
CA ASN A 97 -3.40 3.16 -12.64
C ASN A 97 -4.04 2.48 -11.44
N ALA A 98 -3.50 2.73 -10.25
CA ALA A 98 -3.89 2.05 -9.02
C ALA A 98 -5.12 2.67 -8.31
N GLY A 99 -5.79 3.64 -8.94
CA GLY A 99 -6.90 4.38 -8.35
C GLY A 99 -7.04 5.78 -8.96
N PRO A 100 -6.98 6.87 -8.16
CA PRO A 100 -7.04 8.24 -8.67
C PRO A 100 -5.97 8.54 -9.73
N ALA A 101 -6.20 9.56 -10.56
CA ALA A 101 -5.18 10.04 -11.50
C ALA A 101 -3.85 10.33 -10.76
N ASP A 102 -2.73 9.97 -11.39
CA ASP A 102 -1.37 10.06 -10.83
C ASP A 102 -1.08 9.15 -9.62
N SER A 103 -1.86 8.09 -9.43
CA SER A 103 -1.58 7.04 -8.43
C SER A 103 -1.00 5.79 -9.08
N SER A 104 0.15 5.37 -8.59
CA SER A 104 0.80 4.12 -8.99
C SER A 104 1.27 3.34 -7.78
N TYR A 105 1.42 2.04 -7.93
CA TYR A 105 2.22 1.25 -7.01
C TYR A 105 3.14 0.28 -7.71
N GLU A 106 4.16 -0.13 -6.97
CA GLU A 106 5.13 -1.13 -7.35
C GLU A 106 5.22 -2.19 -6.25
N LEU A 107 5.12 -3.46 -6.63
CA LEU A 107 5.29 -4.60 -5.74
C LEU A 107 6.65 -5.23 -5.98
N THR A 108 7.37 -5.51 -4.90
CA THR A 108 8.61 -6.31 -4.89
C THR A 108 8.45 -7.44 -3.89
N PHE A 109 8.84 -8.64 -4.31
CA PHE A 109 8.70 -9.86 -3.51
C PHE A 109 10.05 -10.27 -2.92
N PHE A 110 10.03 -10.78 -1.69
CA PHE A 110 11.23 -11.22 -0.99
C PHE A 110 11.01 -12.61 -0.38
N ASN A 111 12.07 -13.40 -0.36
CA ASN A 111 12.09 -14.70 0.31
C ASN A 111 12.31 -14.56 1.83
N ALA A 112 12.30 -15.69 2.54
CA ALA A 112 12.51 -15.73 3.99
C ALA A 112 13.91 -15.22 4.42
N ALA A 113 14.89 -15.26 3.52
CA ALA A 113 16.23 -14.72 3.74
C ALA A 113 16.34 -13.21 3.46
N GLY A 114 15.27 -12.56 2.99
CA GLY A 114 15.24 -11.14 2.62
C GLY A 114 15.82 -10.84 1.24
N THR A 115 16.08 -11.86 0.42
CA THR A 115 16.53 -11.68 -0.98
C THR A 115 15.33 -11.40 -1.87
N GLN A 116 15.48 -10.45 -2.79
CA GLN A 116 14.45 -10.15 -3.79
C GLN A 116 14.25 -11.36 -4.72
N LEU A 117 13.00 -11.74 -4.93
CA LEU A 117 12.60 -12.80 -5.84
C LEU A 117 12.38 -12.24 -7.25
N ALA A 118 12.85 -12.99 -8.25
CA ALA A 118 12.62 -12.68 -9.65
C ALA A 118 11.20 -13.04 -10.08
N CYS A 119 10.70 -12.47 -11.17
CA CYS A 119 9.36 -12.77 -11.70
C CYS A 119 9.13 -14.26 -12.05
N GLY A 120 10.21 -15.01 -12.31
CA GLY A 120 10.16 -16.45 -12.56
C GLY A 120 10.16 -17.32 -11.30
N ALA A 121 10.32 -16.73 -10.11
CA ALA A 121 10.33 -17.48 -8.86
C ALA A 121 8.93 -18.03 -8.52
N ASN A 122 8.90 -19.09 -7.73
CA ASN A 122 7.67 -19.69 -7.27
C ASN A 122 6.99 -18.80 -6.21
N LYS A 123 5.66 -18.67 -6.29
CA LYS A 123 4.90 -17.90 -5.29
C LYS A 123 5.11 -18.38 -3.84
N ASN A 124 5.37 -19.67 -3.65
CA ASN A 124 5.53 -20.28 -2.32
C ASN A 124 6.82 -19.83 -1.61
N GLU A 125 7.77 -19.26 -2.35
CA GLU A 125 9.00 -18.72 -1.77
C GLU A 125 8.80 -17.31 -1.21
N ILE A 126 7.67 -16.66 -1.50
CA ILE A 126 7.37 -15.30 -1.04
C ILE A 126 7.10 -15.33 0.46
N ALA A 127 7.98 -14.69 1.22
CA ALA A 127 7.82 -14.49 2.66
C ALA A 127 7.46 -13.04 3.00
N ASN A 128 7.85 -12.07 2.15
CA ASN A 128 7.50 -10.66 2.35
C ASN A 128 7.14 -10.00 1.02
N ILE A 129 6.17 -9.09 1.07
CA ILE A 129 5.75 -8.24 -0.04
C ILE A 129 5.98 -6.80 0.36
N LYS A 130 6.83 -6.11 -0.41
CA LYS A 130 6.98 -4.66 -0.33
C LYS A 130 6.13 -4.03 -1.41
N SER A 131 5.20 -3.16 -1.01
CA SER A 131 4.45 -2.30 -1.93
C SER A 131 4.88 -0.85 -1.75
N VAL A 132 5.22 -0.18 -2.85
CA VAL A 132 5.59 1.23 -2.89
C VAL A 132 4.49 1.97 -3.64
N GLY A 133 3.69 2.76 -2.93
CA GLY A 133 2.66 3.62 -3.51
C GLY A 133 3.20 5.03 -3.76
N THR A 134 2.89 5.56 -4.94
CA THR A 134 3.23 6.92 -5.35
C THR A 134 1.97 7.69 -5.68
N TYR A 135 1.86 8.91 -5.14
CA TYR A 135 0.80 9.85 -5.49
C TYR A 135 1.35 11.28 -5.48
N LYS A 136 1.21 12.01 -6.60
CA LYS A 136 1.70 13.40 -6.75
C LYS A 136 3.13 13.60 -6.21
N ASN A 137 4.06 12.74 -6.65
CA ASN A 137 5.47 12.69 -6.21
C ASN A 137 5.71 12.40 -4.72
N THR A 138 4.67 12.06 -3.96
CA THR A 138 4.80 11.55 -2.59
C THR A 138 4.85 10.04 -2.63
N VAL A 139 5.89 9.47 -2.02
CA VAL A 139 6.13 8.03 -2.01
C VAL A 139 5.98 7.49 -0.58
N ARG A 140 5.19 6.43 -0.43
CA ARG A 140 5.06 5.66 0.81
C ARG A 140 5.21 4.19 0.50
N ALA A 141 5.78 3.45 1.43
CA ALA A 141 5.98 2.02 1.29
C ALA A 141 5.41 1.27 2.48
N VAL A 142 4.80 0.13 2.21
CA VAL A 142 4.40 -0.86 3.20
C VAL A 142 5.14 -2.16 2.90
N ASN A 143 5.57 -2.82 3.96
CA ASN A 143 6.15 -4.15 3.89
C ASN A 143 5.29 -5.07 4.74
N VAL A 144 4.77 -6.13 4.12
CA VAL A 144 3.87 -7.09 4.76
C VAL A 144 4.50 -8.46 4.68
N ALA A 145 4.65 -9.08 5.84
CA ALA A 145 5.04 -10.47 5.93
C ALA A 145 3.86 -11.34 5.48
N VAL A 146 4.13 -12.21 4.52
CA VAL A 146 3.24 -13.27 4.13
C VAL A 146 3.54 -14.41 5.08
N ALA A 147 2.55 -14.82 5.87
CA ALA A 147 2.65 -16.09 6.54
C ALA A 147 2.72 -17.16 5.44
N ALA A 148 3.94 -17.61 5.14
CA ALA A 148 4.11 -18.84 4.40
C ALA A 148 3.31 -19.87 5.18
N THR A 149 2.38 -20.55 4.52
CA THR A 149 1.88 -21.81 5.04
C THR A 149 3.11 -22.69 5.15
N ALA A 150 3.76 -22.69 6.33
CA ALA A 150 4.57 -23.81 6.78
C ALA A 150 3.69 -25.02 6.49
N GLY A 151 4.13 -25.84 5.56
CA GLY A 151 3.23 -26.66 4.79
C GLY A 151 2.51 -27.68 5.63
N GLY A 152 1.33 -27.33 6.15
CA GLY A 152 0.23 -28.28 6.34
C GLY A 152 -0.34 -28.75 4.99
N GLY A 153 0.32 -28.37 3.88
CA GLY A 153 0.06 -28.85 2.55
C GLY A 153 0.79 -30.16 2.32
N TYR A 154 0.07 -31.10 1.76
CA TYR A 154 0.56 -32.41 1.36
C TYR A 154 1.16 -32.35 -0.04
N ALA A 155 2.30 -33.01 -0.27
CA ALA A 155 2.80 -33.29 -1.62
C ALA A 155 2.04 -34.48 -2.21
N LEU A 156 1.39 -34.31 -3.35
CA LEU A 156 0.70 -35.38 -4.07
C LEU A 156 1.57 -35.89 -5.23
N SER A 157 1.83 -37.19 -5.30
CA SER A 157 2.53 -37.86 -6.40
C SER A 157 1.69 -39.01 -6.94
N CYS A 158 1.39 -39.02 -8.24
CA CYS A 158 0.62 -40.10 -8.86
C CYS A 158 1.43 -40.79 -9.96
N PHE A 159 1.40 -42.13 -10.00
CA PHE A 159 2.06 -42.95 -11.00
C PHE A 159 1.14 -44.07 -11.49
N TYR A 160 1.29 -44.45 -12.76
CA TYR A 160 0.55 -45.57 -13.34
C TYR A 160 1.15 -46.88 -12.85
N THR A 161 0.31 -47.79 -12.33
CA THR A 161 0.75 -49.03 -11.68
C THR A 161 0.55 -50.29 -12.51
N GLY A 162 0.14 -50.19 -13.78
CA GLY A 162 -0.08 -51.36 -14.60
C GLY A 162 -0.79 -51.11 -15.93
N ALA A 163 -1.50 -52.13 -16.41
CA ALA A 163 -2.20 -52.10 -17.69
C ALA A 163 -3.44 -51.18 -17.64
N ALA A 164 -3.59 -50.38 -18.70
CA ALA A 164 -4.74 -49.54 -19.06
C ALA A 164 -5.68 -49.11 -17.90
N GLY A 165 -5.31 -48.02 -17.21
CA GLY A 165 -6.22 -47.27 -16.34
C GLY A 165 -5.92 -47.33 -14.84
N ASP A 166 -4.99 -48.17 -14.41
CA ASP A 166 -4.62 -48.27 -13.00
C ASP A 166 -3.61 -47.19 -12.60
N PHE A 167 -3.98 -46.33 -11.65
CA PHE A 167 -3.11 -45.29 -11.10
C PHE A 167 -3.04 -45.36 -9.58
N SER A 168 -1.86 -45.12 -9.03
CA SER A 168 -1.61 -44.96 -7.60
C SER A 168 -1.22 -43.52 -7.31
N CYS A 169 -1.91 -42.90 -6.36
CA CYS A 169 -1.60 -41.57 -5.86
C CYS A 169 -1.16 -41.67 -4.40
N CYS A 170 -0.01 -41.09 -4.11
CA CYS A 170 0.59 -40.96 -2.80
C CYS A 170 0.52 -39.51 -2.34
N ARG A 171 0.16 -39.32 -1.08
CA ARG A 171 0.13 -38.04 -0.41
C ARG A 171 1.18 -38.07 0.69
N THR A 172 2.19 -37.21 0.60
CA THR A 172 3.22 -37.05 1.63
C THR A 172 2.93 -35.78 2.42
N ASP A 173 2.70 -35.93 3.71
CA ASP A 173 2.62 -34.81 4.62
C ASP A 173 4.00 -34.12 4.70
N ASN A 174 4.05 -32.83 4.41
CA ASN A 174 5.33 -32.11 4.32
C ASN A 174 5.93 -31.79 5.70
N GLU A 175 5.16 -31.91 6.79
CA GLU A 175 5.62 -31.64 8.16
C GLU A 175 6.15 -32.92 8.83
N THR A 176 5.47 -34.04 8.61
CA THR A 176 5.78 -35.32 9.26
C THR A 176 6.53 -36.29 8.35
N GLY A 177 6.54 -36.06 7.03
CA GLY A 177 7.04 -37.00 6.03
C GLY A 177 6.18 -38.25 5.89
N ALA A 178 4.99 -38.27 6.51
CA ALA A 178 4.10 -39.43 6.46
C ALA A 178 3.45 -39.54 5.07
N THR A 179 3.67 -40.67 4.40
CA THR A 179 3.11 -40.93 3.08
C THR A 179 1.92 -41.88 3.16
N ALA A 180 0.77 -41.47 2.62
CA ALA A 180 -0.41 -42.31 2.44
C ALA A 180 -0.69 -42.50 0.94
N CYS A 181 -0.68 -43.74 0.46
CA CYS A 181 -0.90 -44.06 -0.95
C CYS A 181 -2.23 -44.78 -1.16
N LYS A 182 -2.87 -44.51 -2.30
CA LYS A 182 -4.08 -45.21 -2.75
C LYS A 182 -3.99 -45.55 -4.23
N ALA A 183 -4.30 -46.79 -4.58
CA ALA A 183 -4.37 -47.25 -5.97
C ALA A 183 -5.83 -47.47 -6.38
N THR A 184 -6.15 -47.08 -7.61
CA THR A 184 -7.43 -47.41 -8.25
C THR A 184 -7.17 -48.56 -9.20
N THR A 185 -7.81 -49.71 -8.97
CA THR A 185 -7.94 -50.78 -9.98
C THR A 185 -9.30 -50.64 -10.64
N ASN A 186 -9.33 -50.69 -11.97
CA ASN A 186 -10.55 -50.60 -12.80
C ASN A 186 -11.82 -51.18 -12.13
N GLY A 187 -12.71 -50.32 -11.60
CA GLY A 187 -14.08 -50.72 -11.23
C GLY A 187 -14.63 -50.37 -9.83
N GLY A 188 -13.91 -49.66 -8.94
CA GLY A 188 -14.53 -49.27 -7.66
C GLY A 188 -13.74 -48.29 -6.81
N THR A 189 -14.27 -47.08 -6.63
CA THR A 189 -13.83 -46.13 -5.62
C THR A 189 -14.44 -46.49 -4.27
N SER A 190 -13.74 -47.28 -3.45
CA SER A 190 -14.04 -47.32 -2.02
C SER A 190 -12.89 -46.72 -1.22
N TRP A 191 -13.19 -45.71 -0.42
CA TRP A 191 -12.32 -45.19 0.63
C TRP A 191 -12.60 -46.02 1.88
N SER A 192 -11.81 -47.07 2.11
CA SER A 192 -11.92 -47.89 3.32
C SER A 192 -10.65 -47.76 4.15
N GLY A 193 -10.76 -47.01 5.26
CA GLY A 193 -9.69 -46.83 6.24
C GLY A 193 -9.97 -45.64 7.14
N GLN A 194 -10.48 -45.91 8.34
CA GLN A 194 -11.02 -44.94 9.30
C GLN A 194 -9.98 -43.87 9.70
N GLY A 195 -10.32 -42.60 9.44
CA GLY A 195 -9.49 -41.46 9.87
C GLY A 195 -9.82 -40.17 9.13
N THR A 196 -11.09 -39.74 9.16
CA THR A 196 -11.67 -38.50 8.60
C THR A 196 -11.54 -38.26 7.08
N PRO A 197 -12.61 -37.77 6.42
CA PRO A 197 -12.65 -37.59 4.96
C PRO A 197 -11.86 -36.36 4.53
N TRP A 198 -10.81 -36.55 3.72
CA TRP A 198 -10.27 -35.55 2.78
C TRP A 198 -9.68 -36.25 1.55
#